data_AF-A0A953YSW2-F1
#
_entry.id   AF-A0A953YSW2-F1
#
_cell.length_a   1.000
_cell.length_b   1.000
_cell.length_c   1.000
_cell.angle_alpha   90.00
_cell.angle_beta   90.00
_cell.angle_gamma   90.00
#
_symmetry.space_group_name_H-M   'P 1'
#
loop_
_entity.id
_entity.type
_entity.pdbx_description
1 polymer ?
#
loop_
_entity_poly.entity_id
_entity_poly.type
_entity_poly.pdbx_seq_one_letter_code
_entity_poly.pdbx_strand_id
1 'polypeptide(L)'
;MSRYHPVRPKASKAKSQRREAPSHKTSSEETLVKTIRDAADALYLERDGASIDKAIKRAERTLELFDRELERVGAPDAEKPKWLISPSVALRWQRELERQQERRETLRSECLVIARRLVEDWMQGSGEQPPSPGASDFQESVEVPSEMSAEAAKGGTDADAVSEAA
;
A
#
# COMPACT_ATOMS: atom_id res chain seq x y z
N MET A 1 87.56 20.72 -7.72
CA MET A 1 87.23 19.77 -6.63
C MET A 1 85.89 20.15 -6.04
N SER A 2 84.80 19.49 -6.44
CA SER A 2 83.50 19.55 -5.76
C SER A 2 82.99 18.13 -5.62
N ARG A 3 82.95 17.63 -4.39
CA ARG A 3 82.48 16.28 -4.05
C ARG A 3 80.96 16.32 -3.96
N TYR A 4 80.30 15.54 -4.80
CA TYR A 4 78.85 15.39 -4.83
C TYR A 4 78.39 14.70 -3.52
N HIS A 5 77.55 15.35 -2.73
CA HIS A 5 76.88 14.73 -1.58
C HIS A 5 75.51 14.18 -2.02
N PRO A 6 75.24 12.87 -1.90
CA PRO A 6 73.91 12.35 -2.14
C PRO A 6 72.97 12.77 -1.01
N VAL A 7 71.90 13.49 -1.37
CA VAL A 7 70.80 13.88 -0.47
C VAL A 7 70.01 12.62 -0.12
N ARG A 8 69.96 12.30 1.17
CA ARG A 8 69.25 11.15 1.74
C ARG A 8 67.74 11.31 1.54
N PRO A 9 67.02 10.42 0.84
CA PRO A 9 65.58 10.52 0.72
C PRO A 9 64.92 10.24 2.08
N LYS A 10 63.94 11.08 2.46
CA LYS A 10 63.17 10.92 3.70
C LYS A 10 62.28 9.69 3.61
N ALA A 11 62.28 8.88 4.67
CA ALA A 11 61.43 7.71 4.79
C ALA A 11 59.94 8.10 4.69
N SER A 12 59.26 7.53 3.69
CA SER A 12 57.82 7.53 3.55
C SER A 12 57.21 6.84 4.77
N LYS A 13 56.46 7.58 5.59
CA LYS A 13 55.65 6.99 6.67
C LYS A 13 54.54 6.19 6.01
N ALA A 14 54.65 4.87 6.07
CA ALA A 14 53.59 3.94 5.70
C ALA A 14 52.29 4.35 6.42
N LYS A 15 51.24 4.66 5.64
CA LYS A 15 49.88 4.80 6.14
C LYS A 15 49.50 3.44 6.73
N SER A 16 49.54 3.36 8.06
CA SER A 16 48.96 2.25 8.81
C SER A 16 47.47 2.21 8.46
N GLN A 17 47.07 1.22 7.64
CA GLN A 17 45.68 0.83 7.47
C GLN A 17 45.18 0.37 8.84
N ARG A 18 44.55 1.29 9.57
CA ARG A 18 43.70 0.95 10.70
C ARG A 18 42.57 0.10 10.13
N ARG A 19 42.71 -1.23 10.22
CA ARG A 19 41.62 -2.17 10.00
C ARG A 19 40.56 -1.83 11.03
N GLU A 20 39.51 -1.13 10.61
CA GLU A 20 38.30 -1.03 11.40
C GLU A 20 37.74 -2.45 11.52
N ALA A 21 37.55 -2.90 12.76
CA ALA A 21 36.94 -4.18 13.03
C ALA A 21 35.50 -4.19 12.47
N PRO A 22 35.01 -5.31 11.92
CA PRO A 22 33.63 -5.43 11.47
C PRO A 22 32.68 -5.20 12.67
N SER A 23 31.87 -4.16 12.56
CA SER A 23 30.83 -3.81 13.55
C SER A 23 29.69 -4.82 13.47
N HIS A 24 29.62 -5.75 14.43
CA HIS A 24 28.53 -6.73 14.58
C HIS A 24 27.20 -6.14 15.09
N LYS A 25 27.02 -4.81 15.06
CA LYS A 25 25.82 -4.11 15.58
C LYS A 25 24.66 -4.04 14.60
N THR A 26 24.84 -4.42 13.33
CA THR A 26 23.80 -4.27 12.31
C THR A 26 22.64 -5.24 12.50
N SER A 27 22.91 -6.49 12.93
CA SER A 27 21.85 -7.52 12.97
C SER A 27 20.75 -7.21 13.99
N SER A 28 21.10 -6.67 15.17
CA SER A 28 20.09 -6.34 16.19
C SER A 28 19.23 -5.17 15.73
N GLU A 29 19.82 -4.10 15.21
CA GLU A 29 19.08 -2.93 14.76
C GLU A 29 18.16 -3.26 13.57
N GLU A 30 18.63 -4.09 12.62
CA GLU A 30 17.83 -4.59 11.51
C GLU A 30 16.62 -5.40 11.98
N THR A 31 16.79 -6.25 13.01
CA THR A 31 15.66 -7.02 13.57
C THR A 31 14.63 -6.10 14.22
N LEU A 32 15.05 -5.06 14.93
CA LEU A 32 14.11 -4.13 15.58
C LEU A 32 13.33 -3.31 14.56
N VAL A 33 14.01 -2.79 13.54
CA VAL A 33 13.36 -2.05 12.45
C VAL A 33 12.35 -2.95 11.74
N LYS A 34 12.68 -4.22 11.54
CA LYS A 34 11.76 -5.19 10.95
C LYS A 34 10.54 -5.42 11.85
N THR A 35 10.72 -5.69 13.14
CA THR A 35 9.60 -5.88 14.09
C THR A 35 8.66 -4.66 14.12
N ILE A 36 9.21 -3.45 14.10
CA ILE A 36 8.41 -2.22 14.07
C ILE A 36 7.61 -2.12 12.76
N ARG A 37 8.22 -2.45 11.61
CA ARG A 37 7.51 -2.45 10.32
C ARG A 37 6.41 -3.50 10.28
N ASP A 38 6.71 -4.71 10.70
CA ASP A 38 5.77 -5.83 10.72
C ASP A 38 4.54 -5.51 11.60
N ALA A 39 4.77 -4.91 12.78
CA ALA A 39 3.69 -4.44 13.65
C ALA A 39 2.91 -3.25 13.06
N ALA A 40 3.57 -2.32 12.38
CA ALA A 40 2.91 -1.20 11.70
C ALA A 40 2.02 -1.68 10.55
N ASP A 41 2.47 -2.68 9.79
CA ASP A 41 1.72 -3.28 8.69
C ASP A 41 0.51 -4.06 9.20
N ALA A 42 0.64 -4.78 10.32
CA ALA A 42 -0.49 -5.44 10.99
C ALA A 42 -1.55 -4.41 11.43
N LEU A 43 -1.13 -3.34 12.12
CA LEU A 43 -2.02 -2.25 12.53
C LEU A 43 -2.68 -1.54 11.34
N TYR A 44 -1.95 -1.38 10.24
CA TYR A 44 -2.49 -0.79 9.01
C TYR A 44 -3.63 -1.64 8.44
N LEU A 45 -3.47 -2.97 8.42
CA LEU A 45 -4.50 -3.89 7.95
C LEU A 45 -5.71 -3.93 8.89
N GLU A 46 -5.49 -3.95 10.21
CA GLU A 46 -6.54 -3.91 11.22
C GLU A 46 -7.38 -2.62 11.15
N ARG A 47 -6.76 -1.49 10.80
CA ARG A 47 -7.42 -0.17 10.70
C ARG A 47 -7.95 0.15 9.30
N ASP A 48 -8.47 -0.86 8.61
CA ASP A 48 -9.09 -0.74 7.28
C ASP A 48 -8.14 -0.29 6.15
N GLY A 49 -6.82 -0.43 6.30
CA GLY A 49 -5.85 -0.10 5.25
C GLY A 49 -6.12 -0.83 3.93
N ALA A 50 -6.57 -2.09 4.00
CA ALA A 50 -6.95 -2.88 2.82
C ALA A 50 -8.12 -2.26 2.03
N SER A 51 -9.03 -1.55 2.68
CA SER A 51 -10.15 -0.87 2.01
C SER A 51 -9.66 0.35 1.20
N ILE A 52 -8.70 1.10 1.76
CA ILE A 52 -8.08 2.26 1.13
C ILE A 52 -7.31 1.81 -0.11
N ASP A 53 -6.51 0.74 0.00
CA ASP A 53 -5.77 0.19 -1.14
C ASP A 53 -6.68 -0.31 -2.26
N LYS A 54 -7.83 -0.92 -1.91
CA LYS A 54 -8.86 -1.29 -2.90
C LYS A 54 -9.48 -0.07 -3.59
N ALA A 55 -9.72 1.01 -2.86
CA ALA A 55 -10.25 2.25 -3.42
C ALA A 55 -9.26 2.91 -4.38
N ILE A 56 -7.98 2.97 -4.01
CA ILE A 56 -6.87 3.46 -4.86
C ILE A 56 -6.83 2.68 -6.18
N LYS A 57 -6.78 1.33 -6.11
CA LYS A 57 -6.75 0.47 -7.31
C LYS A 57 -7.96 0.69 -8.23
N ARG A 58 -9.14 0.96 -7.66
CA ARG A 58 -10.34 1.25 -8.45
C ARG A 58 -10.22 2.59 -9.19
N ALA A 59 -9.71 3.61 -8.51
CA ALA A 59 -9.50 4.93 -9.10
C ALA A 59 -8.45 4.88 -10.21
N GLU A 60 -7.29 4.25 -9.95
CA GLU A 60 -6.22 4.03 -10.93
C GLU A 60 -6.74 3.33 -12.19
N ARG A 61 -7.46 2.21 -12.03
CA ARG A 61 -8.03 1.48 -13.17
C ARG A 61 -9.02 2.31 -13.99
N THR A 62 -9.76 3.19 -13.34
CA THR A 62 -10.72 4.08 -14.03
C THR A 62 -9.97 5.15 -14.82
N LEU A 63 -8.90 5.71 -14.27
CA LEU A 63 -8.06 6.69 -14.95
C LEU A 63 -7.28 6.08 -16.11
N GLU A 64 -6.75 4.86 -15.96
CA GLU A 64 -6.12 4.12 -17.06
C GLU A 64 -7.06 3.91 -18.26
N LEU A 65 -8.35 3.67 -18.01
CA LEU A 65 -9.35 3.57 -19.08
C LEU A 65 -9.55 4.90 -19.79
N PHE A 66 -9.56 6.01 -19.03
CA PHE A 66 -9.67 7.35 -19.58
C PHE A 66 -8.42 7.73 -20.41
N ASP A 67 -7.22 7.38 -19.96
CA ASP A 67 -5.98 7.63 -20.70
C ASP A 67 -5.96 6.89 -22.05
N ARG A 68 -6.40 5.63 -22.06
CA ARG A 68 -6.59 4.86 -23.31
C ARG A 68 -7.62 5.49 -24.25
N GLU A 69 -8.64 6.15 -23.72
CA GLU A 69 -9.61 6.89 -24.53
C GLU A 69 -9.01 8.16 -25.12
N LEU A 70 -8.18 8.88 -24.36
CA LEU A 70 -7.45 10.06 -24.86
C LEU A 70 -6.53 9.69 -26.02
N GLU A 71 -5.82 8.58 -25.93
CA GLU A 71 -4.98 8.07 -27.02
C GLU A 71 -5.79 7.80 -28.30
N ARG A 72 -7.01 7.26 -28.16
CA ARG A 72 -7.91 7.01 -29.30
C ARG A 72 -8.46 8.29 -29.91
N VAL A 73 -8.82 9.27 -29.10
CA VAL A 73 -9.31 10.59 -29.58
C VAL A 73 -8.23 11.32 -30.36
N GLY A 74 -6.96 11.15 -29.99
CA GLY A 74 -5.81 11.75 -30.69
C GLY A 74 -5.43 11.07 -32.01
N ALA A 75 -6.05 9.93 -32.36
CA ALA A 75 -5.73 9.20 -33.58
C ALA A 75 -6.36 9.86 -34.82
N PRO A 76 -5.63 9.97 -35.95
CA PRO A 76 -6.09 10.69 -37.15
C PRO A 76 -7.31 10.06 -37.84
N ASP A 77 -7.56 8.77 -37.62
CA ASP A 77 -8.65 8.00 -38.23
C ASP A 77 -9.84 7.77 -37.28
N ALA A 78 -9.90 8.45 -36.14
CA ALA A 78 -10.96 8.24 -35.16
C ALA A 78 -12.31 8.78 -35.66
N GLU A 79 -13.22 7.88 -36.03
CA GLU A 79 -14.65 8.19 -36.06
C GLU A 79 -15.07 8.76 -34.70
N LYS A 80 -15.95 9.77 -34.71
CA LYS A 80 -16.35 10.61 -33.56
C LYS A 80 -16.19 9.88 -32.20
N PRO A 81 -15.31 10.34 -31.31
CA PRO A 81 -14.95 9.57 -30.13
C PRO A 81 -16.15 9.42 -29.20
N LYS A 82 -16.51 8.15 -28.94
CA LYS A 82 -17.47 7.80 -27.90
C LYS A 82 -16.71 7.58 -26.60
N TRP A 83 -16.82 8.54 -25.69
CA TRP A 83 -16.26 8.45 -24.34
C TRP A 83 -17.02 7.41 -23.52
N LEU A 84 -16.33 6.44 -22.92
CA LEU A 84 -16.93 5.63 -21.84
C LEU A 84 -16.81 6.38 -20.52
N ILE A 85 -15.73 7.15 -20.36
CA ILE A 85 -15.48 7.98 -19.18
C ILE A 85 -15.39 9.43 -19.63
N SER A 86 -16.34 10.25 -19.17
CA SER A 86 -16.29 11.68 -19.46
C SER A 86 -15.13 12.35 -18.70
N PRO A 87 -14.52 13.42 -19.26
CA PRO A 87 -13.44 14.15 -18.58
C PRO A 87 -13.82 14.64 -17.17
N SER A 88 -15.09 15.01 -16.95
CA SER A 88 -15.57 15.41 -15.62
C SER A 88 -15.60 14.25 -14.63
N VAL A 89 -15.87 13.02 -15.08
CA VAL A 89 -15.82 11.82 -14.24
C VAL A 89 -14.36 11.45 -13.94
N ALA A 90 -13.48 11.53 -14.94
CA ALA A 90 -12.04 11.32 -14.75
C ALA A 90 -11.46 12.30 -13.70
N LEU A 91 -11.81 13.58 -13.77
CA LEU A 91 -11.38 14.58 -12.78
C LEU A 91 -11.85 14.25 -11.35
N ARG A 92 -13.06 13.70 -11.20
CA ARG A 92 -13.55 13.26 -9.87
C ARG A 92 -12.74 12.09 -9.34
N TRP A 93 -12.42 11.11 -10.20
CA TRP A 93 -11.59 9.97 -9.82
C TRP A 93 -10.14 10.36 -9.52
N GLN A 94 -9.60 11.36 -10.22
CA GLN A 94 -8.27 11.92 -9.92
C GLN A 94 -8.22 12.51 -8.51
N ARG A 95 -9.19 13.37 -8.17
CA ARG A 95 -9.29 13.95 -6.82
C ARG A 95 -9.52 12.89 -5.75
N GLU A 96 -10.32 11.87 -6.08
CA GLU A 96 -10.55 10.74 -5.18
C GLU A 96 -9.27 9.93 -4.95
N LEU A 97 -8.48 9.68 -6.00
CA LEU A 97 -7.19 9.00 -5.90
C LEU A 97 -6.23 9.76 -4.98
N GLU A 98 -6.06 11.07 -5.21
CA GLU A 98 -5.22 11.94 -4.38
C GLU A 98 -5.65 11.89 -2.91
N ARG A 99 -6.95 12.01 -2.65
CA ARG A 99 -7.53 11.93 -1.30
C ARG A 99 -7.25 10.58 -0.62
N GLN A 100 -7.38 9.47 -1.34
CA GLN A 100 -7.12 8.15 -0.77
C GLN A 100 -5.62 7.90 -0.56
N GLN A 101 -4.75 8.43 -1.41
CA GLN A 101 -3.30 8.38 -1.22
C GLN A 101 -2.87 9.14 0.03
N GLU A 102 -3.36 10.37 0.22
CA GLU A 102 -3.13 11.16 1.43
C GLU A 102 -3.62 10.43 2.69
N ARG A 103 -4.83 9.85 2.62
CA ARG A 103 -5.38 9.05 3.72
C ARG A 103 -4.53 7.81 4.03
N ARG A 104 -4.01 7.13 3.00
CA ARG A 104 -3.10 5.98 3.17
C ARG A 104 -1.81 6.38 3.86
N GLU A 105 -1.20 7.48 3.43
CA GLU A 105 0.06 7.98 4.00
C GLU A 105 -0.13 8.40 5.46
N THR A 106 -1.23 9.10 5.74
CA THR A 106 -1.60 9.49 7.10
C THR A 106 -1.75 8.25 7.99
N LEU A 107 -2.55 7.27 7.56
CA LEU A 107 -2.76 6.04 8.33
C LEU A 107 -1.47 5.27 8.55
N ARG A 108 -0.61 5.12 7.52
CA ARG A 108 0.69 4.45 7.67
C ARG A 108 1.59 5.16 8.67
N SER A 109 1.60 6.50 8.67
CA SER A 109 2.38 7.28 9.62
C SER A 109 1.88 7.09 11.06
N GLU A 110 0.56 7.09 11.26
CA GLU A 110 -0.05 6.82 12.57
C GLU A 110 0.27 5.40 13.06
N CYS A 111 0.10 4.38 12.21
CA CYS A 111 0.40 2.99 12.54
C CYS A 111 1.87 2.80 12.90
N LEU A 112 2.78 3.48 12.19
CA LEU A 112 4.21 3.42 12.48
C LEU A 112 4.56 4.07 13.84
N VAL A 113 3.93 5.18 14.20
CA VAL A 113 4.10 5.81 15.52
C VAL A 113 3.60 4.89 16.63
N ILE A 114 2.44 4.27 16.44
CA ILE A 114 1.87 3.32 17.42
C ILE A 114 2.76 2.08 17.55
N ALA A 115 3.19 1.49 16.43
CA ALA A 115 4.05 0.32 16.41
C ALA A 115 5.38 0.56 17.15
N ARG A 116 5.99 1.73 16.98
CA ARG A 116 7.20 2.10 17.73
C ARG A 116 6.98 2.09 19.23
N ARG A 117 5.88 2.70 19.70
CA ARG A 117 5.53 2.72 21.13
C ARG A 117 5.29 1.31 21.68
N LEU A 118 4.53 0.48 20.96
CA LEU A 118 4.28 -0.90 21.36
C LEU A 118 5.56 -1.71 21.49
N VAL A 119 6.48 -1.58 20.53
CA VAL A 119 7.77 -2.28 20.56
C VAL A 119 8.66 -1.76 21.70
N GLU A 120 8.68 -0.45 21.94
CA GLU A 120 9.41 0.16 23.07
C GLU A 120 8.88 -0.32 24.42
N ASP A 121 7.55 -0.38 24.59
CA ASP A 121 6.90 -0.87 25.82
C ASP A 121 7.16 -2.36 26.05
N TRP A 122 7.15 -3.16 24.97
CA TRP A 122 7.48 -4.59 25.02
C TRP A 122 8.94 -4.82 25.43
N MET A 123 9.89 -4.02 24.91
CA MET A 123 11.30 -4.10 25.30
C MET A 123 11.55 -3.73 26.76
N GLN A 124 10.74 -2.84 27.31
CA GLN A 124 10.83 -2.44 28.71
C GLN A 124 10.18 -3.47 29.66
N GLY A 125 9.59 -4.54 29.13
CA GLY A 125 8.95 -5.61 29.90
C GLY A 125 7.59 -5.21 30.50
N SER A 126 7.02 -4.10 30.03
CA SER A 126 5.75 -3.55 30.50
C SER A 126 4.58 -3.76 29.53
N GLY A 127 4.86 -4.21 28.30
CA GLY A 127 3.87 -4.33 27.23
C GLY A 127 3.59 -5.77 26.79
N GLU A 128 2.40 -5.98 26.24
CA GLU A 128 2.03 -7.18 25.49
C GLU A 128 2.89 -7.30 24.21
N GLN A 129 3.07 -8.53 23.72
CA GLN A 129 3.84 -8.78 22.50
C GLN A 129 3.20 -8.04 21.31
N PRO A 130 3.97 -7.33 20.47
CA PRO A 130 3.42 -6.59 19.33
C PRO A 130 2.66 -7.52 18.37
N PRO A 131 1.61 -7.01 17.69
CA PRO A 131 0.81 -7.82 16.79
C PRO A 131 1.69 -8.41 15.69
N SER A 132 1.69 -9.74 15.61
CA SER A 132 2.43 -10.47 14.58
C SER A 132 1.62 -10.48 13.28
N PRO A 133 2.23 -10.23 12.10
CA PRO A 133 1.54 -10.10 10.82
C PRO A 133 0.88 -11.39 10.28
N GLY A 134 0.58 -12.36 11.13
CA GLY A 134 -0.10 -13.61 10.79
C GLY A 134 -1.10 -14.11 11.82
N ALA A 135 -1.32 -13.40 12.93
CA ALA A 135 -2.28 -13.80 13.97
C ALA A 135 -3.68 -13.20 13.71
N SER A 136 -4.14 -13.25 12.47
CA SER A 136 -5.57 -13.10 12.17
C SER A 136 -6.28 -14.39 12.56
N ASP A 137 -6.36 -14.65 13.87
CA ASP A 137 -7.36 -15.53 14.48
C ASP A 137 -8.72 -14.84 14.43
N PHE A 138 -9.15 -14.44 13.23
CA PHE A 138 -10.53 -14.08 12.98
C PHE A 138 -11.31 -15.39 12.80
N GLN A 139 -11.46 -16.13 13.91
CA GLN A 139 -12.61 -17.03 14.06
C GLN A 139 -13.85 -16.16 14.11
N GLU A 140 -14.31 -15.71 12.94
CA GLU A 140 -15.68 -15.29 12.76
C GLU A 140 -16.54 -16.54 12.92
N SER A 141 -16.86 -16.86 14.17
CA SER A 141 -17.98 -17.75 14.52
C SER A 141 -19.25 -17.04 14.05
N VAL A 142 -19.50 -17.09 12.75
CA VAL A 142 -20.82 -16.81 12.20
C VAL A 142 -21.69 -17.98 12.63
N GLU A 143 -22.31 -17.86 13.80
CA GLU A 143 -23.56 -18.56 14.08
C GLU A 143 -24.53 -18.13 12.98
N VAL A 144 -24.63 -18.95 11.94
CA VAL A 144 -25.69 -18.85 10.95
C VAL A 144 -26.92 -19.43 11.64
N PRO A 145 -27.95 -18.65 12.03
CA PRO A 145 -29.22 -19.22 12.41
C PRO A 145 -29.82 -19.92 11.19
N SER A 146 -29.77 -21.25 11.25
CA SER A 146 -30.38 -22.16 10.31
C SER A 146 -31.85 -22.33 10.67
N GLU A 147 -32.73 -21.45 10.16
CA GLU A 147 -34.20 -21.57 10.12
C GLU A 147 -34.71 -20.34 9.34
N MET A 148 -35.52 -20.38 8.28
CA MET A 148 -36.60 -21.31 7.95
C MET A 148 -36.77 -21.45 6.43
N SER A 149 -37.09 -22.69 6.06
CA SER A 149 -37.65 -23.09 4.77
C SER A 149 -39.04 -22.51 4.52
N ALA A 150 -39.32 -22.32 3.23
CA ALA A 150 -40.60 -22.58 2.54
C ALA A 150 -41.83 -21.70 2.82
N GLU A 151 -42.20 -20.89 1.82
CA GLU A 151 -43.58 -20.83 1.30
C GLU A 151 -43.53 -20.22 -0.11
N ALA A 152 -43.59 -21.05 -1.15
CA ALA A 152 -44.81 -21.45 -1.87
C ALA A 152 -45.17 -20.51 -3.02
N ALA A 153 -45.01 -21.07 -4.21
CA ALA A 153 -45.43 -20.55 -5.49
C ALA A 153 -46.96 -20.34 -5.58
N LYS A 154 -47.35 -19.23 -6.22
CA LYS A 154 -48.58 -18.98 -7.00
C LYS A 154 -48.43 -17.52 -7.47
N GLY A 155 -48.32 -17.20 -8.75
CA GLY A 155 -49.15 -17.61 -9.86
C GLY A 155 -49.66 -16.31 -10.51
N GLY A 156 -49.69 -16.23 -11.83
CA GLY A 156 -50.35 -15.13 -12.54
C GLY A 156 -49.54 -14.52 -13.67
N THR A 157 -49.31 -15.31 -14.71
CA THR A 157 -49.23 -14.79 -16.07
C THR A 157 -50.61 -14.32 -16.47
N ASP A 158 -50.76 -13.04 -16.82
CA ASP A 158 -51.80 -12.62 -17.76
C ASP A 158 -51.17 -11.68 -18.78
N ALA A 159 -51.25 -12.15 -20.02
CA ALA A 159 -50.96 -11.44 -21.24
C ALA A 159 -52.31 -11.09 -21.87
N ASP A 160 -52.54 -9.81 -22.15
CA ASP A 160 -53.39 -9.30 -23.24
C ASP A 160 -53.24 -7.76 -23.21
N ALA A 161 -52.58 -7.11 -24.18
CA ALA A 161 -53.00 -6.82 -25.55
C ALA A 161 -53.74 -5.47 -25.67
N VAL A 162 -53.56 -4.83 -26.84
CA VAL A 162 -54.38 -3.74 -27.44
C VAL A 162 -54.11 -2.33 -26.86
N SER A 163 -53.78 -1.24 -27.57
CA SER A 163 -53.79 -0.77 -28.98
C SER A 163 -52.67 0.29 -29.11
N GLU A 164 -51.89 0.40 -30.18
CA GLU A 164 -52.23 0.88 -31.54
C GLU A 164 -52.75 2.34 -31.62
N ALA A 165 -51.87 3.18 -32.19
CA ALA A 165 -52.06 4.37 -33.03
C ALA A 165 -53.31 5.27 -32.86
N ALA A 166 -53.08 6.55 -32.53
CA ALA A 166 -53.32 7.72 -33.38
C ALA A 166 -52.84 9.00 -32.67
#